data_AF-A0A2A9FYC2-F1
#
_entry.id   AF-A0A2A9FYC2-F1
#
_cell.length_a   1.000
_cell.length_b   1.000
_cell.length_c   1.000
_cell.angle_alpha   90.00
_cell.angle_beta   90.00
_cell.angle_gamma   90.00
#
_symmetry.space_group_name_H-M   'P 1'
#
loop_
_entity.id
_entity.type
_entity.pdbx_description
1 polymer ?
#
loop_
_entity_poly.entity_id
_entity_poly.type
_entity_poly.pdbx_seq_one_letter_code
_entity_poly.pdbx_strand_id
1 'polypeptide(L)'
;MFKRVVLAVAFLIMVVLVSFQVIFTVPEQPQIITQTGSKITQEIRCIEFGGSKALDNGGELNVLVWNIYKQNRNNWQRELDELSANKQLLLLQEASMTQTFKQWLVEGDWVSNQVSAFKALGSGVGVISIGQEQPEKACAYTSKEPWLRLPKSALYSRYYLSNGERLAVINVHAINFTVGMQEYVSQLTFLEMLLKNHTGPVLFAGDFNSWSESRVDAMSKVLKAASLKEVTFSPDHRTQFITGLPLDHVFYRGLTLKYAKAPQSDASDHNPLLMSFDLGN
;
A
#
# COMPACT_ATOMS: atom_id res chain seq x y z
N MET A 1 26.82 -40.78 14.15
CA MET A 1 26.37 -39.47 14.68
C MET A 1 25.93 -38.53 13.56
N PHE A 2 26.77 -38.29 12.54
CA PHE A 2 26.48 -37.41 11.39
C PHE A 2 25.15 -37.69 10.66
N LYS A 3 24.84 -38.96 10.32
CA LYS A 3 23.56 -39.32 9.66
C LYS A 3 22.31 -38.98 10.48
N ARG A 4 22.37 -39.09 11.82
CA ARG A 4 21.24 -38.75 12.71
C ARG A 4 21.04 -37.24 12.81
N VAL A 5 22.14 -36.48 12.82
CA VAL A 5 22.10 -35.00 12.79
C VAL A 5 21.53 -34.50 11.46
N VAL A 6 21.98 -35.07 10.33
CA VAL A 6 21.45 -34.70 9.00
C VAL A 6 19.95 -34.99 8.88
N LEU A 7 19.49 -36.15 9.36
CA LEU A 7 18.07 -36.49 9.38
C LEU A 7 17.25 -35.57 10.30
N ALA A 8 17.77 -35.21 11.48
CA ALA A 8 17.11 -34.29 12.39
C ALA A 8 16.99 -32.87 11.79
N VAL A 9 18.04 -32.39 11.12
CA VAL A 9 18.03 -31.09 10.42
C VAL A 9 17.05 -31.13 9.24
N ALA A 10 17.06 -32.18 8.43
CA ALA A 10 16.11 -32.32 7.32
C ALA A 10 14.66 -32.39 7.81
N PHE A 11 14.41 -33.09 8.91
CA PHE A 11 13.10 -33.13 9.55
C PHE A 11 12.68 -31.76 10.08
N LEU A 12 13.57 -31.03 10.76
CA LEU A 12 13.30 -29.67 11.24
C LEU A 12 12.96 -28.72 10.08
N ILE A 13 13.73 -28.79 8.99
CA ILE A 13 13.46 -28.00 7.77
C ILE A 13 12.08 -28.37 7.21
N MET A 14 11.76 -29.66 7.12
CA MET A 14 10.46 -30.12 6.63
C MET A 14 9.31 -29.62 7.51
N VAL A 15 9.45 -29.71 8.84
CA VAL A 15 8.45 -29.20 9.80
C VAL A 15 8.25 -27.69 9.60
N VAL A 16 9.34 -26.91 9.52
CA VAL A 16 9.26 -25.46 9.27
C VAL A 16 8.56 -25.15 7.95
N LEU A 17 8.90 -25.87 6.86
CA LEU A 17 8.28 -25.68 5.55
C LEU A 17 6.78 -26.04 5.57
N VAL A 18 6.41 -27.16 6.19
CA VAL A 18 5.01 -27.59 6.31
C VAL A 18 4.22 -26.62 7.19
N SER A 19 4.74 -26.23 8.35
CA SER A 19 4.12 -25.22 9.21
C SER A 19 3.92 -23.89 8.50
N PHE A 20 4.90 -23.45 7.71
CA PHE A 20 4.77 -22.24 6.90
C PHE A 20 3.64 -22.33 5.87
N GLN A 21 3.53 -23.44 5.15
CA GLN A 21 2.45 -23.66 4.16
C GLN A 21 1.06 -23.80 4.79
N VAL A 22 0.97 -24.27 6.04
CA VAL A 22 -0.29 -24.34 6.79
C VAL A 22 -0.73 -22.96 7.27
N ILE A 23 0.21 -22.11 7.69
CA ILE A 23 -0.09 -20.77 8.23
C ILE A 23 -0.32 -19.75 7.11
N PHE A 24 0.46 -19.84 6.03
CA PHE A 24 0.48 -18.88 4.93
C PHE A 24 0.05 -19.52 3.62
N THR A 25 -0.93 -18.91 2.95
CA THR A 25 -1.32 -19.29 1.59
C THR A 25 -1.11 -18.13 0.63
N VAL A 26 -0.47 -18.39 -0.51
CA VAL A 26 -0.16 -17.39 -1.54
C VAL A 26 -1.02 -17.68 -2.77
N PRO A 27 -1.92 -16.77 -3.20
CA PRO A 27 -2.68 -16.93 -4.42
C PRO A 27 -1.77 -17.03 -5.65
N GLU A 28 -2.15 -17.86 -6.64
CA GLU A 28 -1.39 -17.96 -7.89
C GLU A 28 -1.42 -16.68 -8.73
N GLN A 29 -2.54 -15.96 -8.67
CA GLN A 29 -2.76 -14.68 -9.36
C GLN A 29 -3.08 -13.58 -8.35
N PRO A 30 -2.71 -12.32 -8.63
CA PRO A 30 -3.18 -11.17 -7.85
C PRO A 30 -4.71 -11.15 -7.78
N GLN A 31 -5.26 -11.08 -6.57
CA GLN A 31 -6.69 -10.97 -6.32
C GLN A 31 -6.98 -9.59 -5.73
N ILE A 32 -8.03 -8.96 -6.24
CA ILE A 32 -8.57 -7.73 -5.67
C ILE A 32 -9.85 -8.05 -4.91
N ILE A 33 -9.91 -7.62 -3.65
CA ILE A 33 -11.07 -7.77 -2.77
C ILE A 33 -11.63 -6.37 -2.56
N THR A 34 -12.86 -6.15 -3.00
CA THR A 34 -13.57 -4.88 -2.81
C THR A 34 -14.64 -5.05 -1.75
N GLN A 35 -14.77 -4.06 -0.86
CA GLN A 35 -15.86 -3.98 0.10
C GLN A 35 -16.54 -2.60 0.03
N THR A 36 -17.87 -2.62 -0.08
CA THR A 36 -18.75 -1.45 -0.01
C THR A 36 -19.93 -1.80 0.89
N GLY A 37 -20.00 -1.17 2.07
CA GLY A 37 -20.85 -1.65 3.15
C GLY A 37 -20.58 -3.13 3.44
N SER A 38 -21.62 -3.93 3.64
CA SER A 38 -21.49 -5.37 3.90
C SER A 38 -21.22 -6.21 2.65
N LYS A 39 -21.24 -5.62 1.45
CA LYS A 39 -21.02 -6.34 0.19
C LYS A 39 -19.52 -6.49 -0.05
N ILE A 40 -19.06 -7.73 -0.17
CA ILE A 40 -17.69 -8.08 -0.56
C ILE A 40 -17.70 -8.71 -1.95
N THR A 41 -16.81 -8.25 -2.83
CA THR A 41 -16.63 -8.80 -4.18
C THR A 41 -15.15 -9.12 -4.37
N GLN A 42 -14.86 -10.24 -5.02
CA GLN A 42 -13.50 -10.69 -5.29
C GLN A 42 -13.34 -10.92 -6.78
N GLU A 43 -12.38 -10.23 -7.38
CA GLU A 43 -12.07 -10.34 -8.82
C GLU A 43 -10.60 -10.69 -9.04
N ILE A 44 -10.33 -11.25 -10.22
CA ILE A 44 -8.95 -11.51 -10.64
C ILE A 44 -8.39 -10.22 -11.24
N ARG A 45 -7.31 -9.74 -10.64
CA ARG A 45 -6.49 -8.63 -11.13
C ARG A 45 -7.15 -7.26 -11.22
N CYS A 46 -8.32 -7.06 -11.82
CA CYS A 46 -8.92 -5.73 -11.97
C CYS A 46 -10.44 -5.75 -11.84
N ILE A 47 -10.99 -4.63 -11.36
CA ILE A 47 -12.42 -4.34 -11.32
C ILE A 47 -12.67 -2.91 -11.81
N GLU A 48 -13.78 -2.71 -12.51
CA GLU A 48 -14.27 -1.41 -12.95
C GLU A 48 -15.64 -1.14 -12.32
N PHE A 49 -15.89 0.11 -11.95
CA PHE A 49 -17.10 0.51 -11.25
C PHE A 49 -17.88 1.56 -12.06
N GLY A 50 -19.20 1.39 -12.12
CA GLY A 50 -20.10 2.36 -12.72
C GLY A 50 -20.64 3.34 -11.68
N GLY A 51 -20.87 4.60 -12.09
CA GLY A 51 -21.50 5.62 -11.23
C GLY A 51 -20.62 6.24 -10.15
N SER A 52 -19.29 6.14 -10.29
CA SER A 52 -18.32 6.72 -9.34
C SER A 52 -18.40 8.24 -9.31
N LYS A 53 -18.41 8.82 -8.11
CA LYS A 53 -18.41 10.27 -7.89
C LYS A 53 -16.99 10.81 -7.74
N ALA A 54 -16.88 12.14 -7.69
CA ALA A 54 -15.61 12.81 -7.40
C ALA A 54 -15.12 12.46 -5.99
N LEU A 55 -13.84 12.08 -5.89
CA LEU A 55 -13.22 11.69 -4.62
C LEU A 55 -12.90 12.90 -3.73
N ASP A 56 -12.48 14.01 -4.33
CA ASP A 56 -12.13 15.24 -3.63
C ASP A 56 -13.38 15.99 -3.11
N ASN A 57 -13.18 16.81 -2.09
CA ASN A 57 -14.21 17.67 -1.53
C ASN A 57 -14.04 19.10 -2.06
N GLY A 58 -14.69 19.41 -3.17
CA GLY A 58 -14.69 20.77 -3.73
C GLY A 58 -13.30 21.28 -4.15
N GLY A 59 -12.46 20.40 -4.66
CA GLY A 59 -11.09 20.69 -5.07
C GLY A 59 -10.03 20.33 -4.02
N GLU A 60 -10.41 20.01 -2.78
CA GLU A 60 -9.48 19.57 -1.73
C GLU A 60 -9.45 18.04 -1.60
N LEU A 61 -8.26 17.47 -1.60
CA LEU A 61 -8.02 16.04 -1.43
C LEU A 61 -7.06 15.81 -0.25
N ASN A 62 -7.61 15.32 0.87
CA ASN A 62 -6.83 14.93 2.03
C ASN A 62 -6.57 13.42 2.02
N VAL A 63 -5.29 13.06 2.20
CA VAL A 63 -4.83 11.67 2.08
C VAL A 63 -4.05 11.24 3.32
N LEU A 64 -4.29 10.00 3.75
CA LEU A 64 -3.50 9.27 4.74
C LEU A 64 -2.71 8.17 4.03
N VAL A 65 -1.43 8.04 4.32
CA VAL A 65 -0.60 6.90 3.89
C VAL A 65 0.04 6.28 5.11
N TRP A 66 -0.13 4.97 5.32
CA TRP A 66 0.36 4.34 6.54
C TRP A 66 0.54 2.83 6.41
N ASN A 67 1.75 2.34 6.68
CA ASN A 67 1.94 0.94 7.01
C ASN A 67 1.38 0.70 8.42
N ILE A 68 0.26 -0.03 8.51
CA ILE A 68 -0.49 -0.22 9.75
C ILE A 68 -0.08 -1.48 10.52
N TYR A 69 1.06 -2.07 10.15
CA TYR A 69 1.69 -3.19 10.87
C TYR A 69 0.72 -4.35 11.17
N LYS A 70 -0.10 -4.75 10.20
CA LYS A 70 -1.08 -5.85 10.35
C LYS A 70 -2.06 -5.62 11.50
N GLN A 71 -2.27 -4.37 11.90
CA GLN A 71 -3.08 -3.97 13.04
C GLN A 71 -2.60 -4.64 14.36
N ASN A 72 -1.30 -4.85 14.50
CA ASN A 72 -0.72 -5.65 15.60
C ASN A 72 -0.59 -4.88 16.93
N ARG A 73 -0.83 -3.56 16.94
CA ARG A 73 -0.82 -2.73 18.17
C ARG A 73 -2.25 -2.52 18.68
N ASN A 74 -2.48 -2.66 19.98
CA ASN A 74 -3.84 -2.61 20.57
C ASN A 74 -4.60 -1.29 20.33
N ASN A 75 -3.90 -0.19 20.07
CA ASN A 75 -4.49 1.13 19.82
C ASN A 75 -4.65 1.48 18.33
N TRP A 76 -4.38 0.57 17.40
CA TRP A 76 -4.46 0.82 15.95
C TRP A 76 -5.79 1.44 15.52
N GLN A 77 -6.91 0.98 16.08
CA GLN A 77 -8.25 1.41 15.66
C GLN A 77 -8.53 2.86 16.06
N ARG A 78 -8.25 3.22 17.31
CA ARG A 78 -8.41 4.59 17.80
C ARG A 78 -7.56 5.57 17.00
N GLU A 79 -6.31 5.21 16.75
CA GLU A 79 -5.42 6.05 15.95
C GLU A 79 -5.94 6.19 14.52
N LEU A 80 -6.39 5.10 13.90
CA LEU A 80 -6.95 5.14 12.56
C LEU A 80 -8.23 5.99 12.49
N ASP A 81 -9.10 5.94 13.50
CA ASP A 81 -10.28 6.82 13.62
C ASP A 81 -9.86 8.30 13.59
N GLU A 82 -8.88 8.67 14.40
CA GLU A 82 -8.38 10.05 14.51
C GLU A 82 -7.69 10.52 13.21
N LEU A 83 -6.83 9.68 12.62
CA LEU A 83 -6.06 10.04 11.42
C LEU A 83 -6.92 10.06 10.15
N SER A 84 -7.94 9.19 10.07
CA SER A 84 -8.86 9.10 8.95
C SER A 84 -9.92 10.21 8.94
N ALA A 85 -10.11 10.90 10.08
CA ALA A 85 -11.01 12.03 10.17
C ALA A 85 -10.69 13.07 9.09
N ASN A 86 -11.73 13.48 8.35
CA ASN A 86 -11.67 14.44 7.25
C ASN A 86 -10.73 14.03 6.10
N LYS A 87 -10.50 12.72 5.88
CA LYS A 87 -9.76 12.19 4.71
C LYS A 87 -10.70 11.65 3.67
N GLN A 88 -10.37 11.89 2.41
CA GLN A 88 -11.07 11.32 1.28
C GLN A 88 -10.49 9.96 0.90
N LEU A 89 -9.17 9.77 1.13
CA LEU A 89 -8.43 8.60 0.68
C LEU A 89 -7.41 8.15 1.72
N LEU A 90 -7.38 6.86 2.01
CA LEU A 90 -6.40 6.21 2.87
C LEU A 90 -5.68 5.13 2.08
N LEU A 91 -4.36 5.13 2.13
CA LEU A 91 -3.48 4.17 1.46
C LEU A 91 -2.70 3.40 2.52
N LEU A 92 -3.21 2.23 2.90
CA LEU A 92 -2.60 1.43 3.95
C LEU A 92 -1.77 0.28 3.39
N GLN A 93 -0.61 0.02 4.01
CA GLN A 93 0.23 -1.14 3.75
C GLN A 93 0.18 -2.08 4.95
N GLU A 94 0.46 -3.37 4.69
CA GLU A 94 0.32 -4.44 5.67
C GLU A 94 -1.05 -4.50 6.35
N ALA A 95 -2.13 -4.12 5.68
CA ALA A 95 -3.46 -4.22 6.26
C ALA A 95 -3.97 -5.68 6.22
N SER A 96 -4.45 -6.17 7.36
CA SER A 96 -5.11 -7.47 7.51
C SER A 96 -6.63 -7.31 7.51
N MET A 97 -7.34 -8.05 6.66
CA MET A 97 -8.82 -8.04 6.61
C MET A 97 -9.46 -8.87 7.74
N THR A 98 -9.18 -8.50 8.98
CA THR A 98 -9.81 -9.05 10.19
C THR A 98 -11.29 -8.67 10.24
N GLN A 99 -12.08 -9.37 11.08
CA GLN A 99 -13.50 -9.04 11.22
C GLN A 99 -13.70 -7.62 11.78
N THR A 100 -12.88 -7.20 12.74
CA THR A 100 -12.92 -5.84 13.31
C THR A 100 -12.63 -4.79 12.25
N PHE A 101 -11.63 -5.02 11.39
CA PHE A 101 -11.31 -4.06 10.33
C PHE A 101 -12.41 -4.00 9.24
N LYS A 102 -13.00 -5.14 8.89
CA LYS A 102 -14.18 -5.16 7.99
C LYS A 102 -15.35 -4.39 8.57
N GLN A 103 -15.59 -4.51 9.88
CA GLN A 103 -16.66 -3.80 10.57
C GLN A 103 -16.39 -2.29 10.60
N TRP A 104 -15.15 -1.89 10.89
CA TRP A 104 -14.70 -0.50 10.82
C TRP A 104 -14.96 0.14 9.45
N LEU A 105 -14.70 -0.60 8.37
CA LEU A 105 -15.01 -0.15 7.00
C LEU A 105 -16.50 0.08 6.77
N VAL A 106 -17.37 -0.78 7.34
CA VAL A 106 -18.82 -0.61 7.24
C VAL A 106 -19.29 0.60 8.04
N GLU A 107 -18.83 0.75 9.27
CA GLU A 107 -19.26 1.80 10.19
C GLU A 107 -18.86 3.20 9.72
N GLY A 108 -17.73 3.31 9.01
CA GLY A 108 -17.28 4.57 8.41
C GLY A 108 -17.79 4.83 6.99
N ASP A 109 -18.72 4.02 6.48
CA ASP A 109 -19.23 4.10 5.10
C ASP A 109 -18.12 4.08 4.03
N TRP A 110 -17.03 3.36 4.30
CA TRP A 110 -15.85 3.33 3.45
C TRP A 110 -16.03 2.38 2.25
N VAL A 111 -15.47 2.77 1.11
CA VAL A 111 -15.22 1.87 -0.03
C VAL A 111 -13.77 1.44 -0.03
N SER A 112 -13.52 0.13 0.12
CA SER A 112 -12.15 -0.39 0.16
C SER A 112 -11.85 -1.33 -0.99
N ASN A 113 -10.62 -1.26 -1.48
CA ASN A 113 -10.07 -2.13 -2.51
C ASN A 113 -8.74 -2.67 -1.96
N GLN A 114 -8.64 -3.97 -1.73
CA GLN A 114 -7.45 -4.62 -1.17
C GLN A 114 -6.81 -5.55 -2.18
N VAL A 115 -5.48 -5.54 -2.23
CA VAL A 115 -4.69 -6.58 -2.88
C VAL A 115 -4.20 -7.56 -1.83
N SER A 116 -4.82 -8.74 -1.76
CA SER A 116 -4.38 -9.80 -0.87
C SER A 116 -3.09 -10.40 -1.43
N ALA A 117 -1.94 -10.00 -0.86
CA ALA A 117 -0.65 -10.53 -1.27
C ALA A 117 -0.52 -12.00 -0.83
N PHE A 118 -0.89 -12.28 0.41
CA PHE A 118 -0.98 -13.62 0.97
C PHE A 118 -2.11 -13.66 2.00
N LYS A 119 -2.53 -14.85 2.41
CA LYS A 119 -3.38 -15.01 3.59
C LYS A 119 -2.55 -15.56 4.72
N ALA A 120 -2.64 -14.93 5.89
CA ALA A 120 -2.13 -15.44 7.15
C ALA A 120 -3.31 -15.85 8.01
N LEU A 121 -3.37 -17.13 8.42
CA LEU A 121 -4.48 -17.66 9.23
C LEU A 121 -5.87 -17.34 8.63
N GLY A 122 -5.98 -17.41 7.29
CA GLY A 122 -7.21 -17.13 6.56
C GLY A 122 -7.51 -15.65 6.28
N SER A 123 -6.80 -14.71 6.90
CA SER A 123 -6.98 -13.26 6.65
C SER A 123 -6.02 -12.76 5.56
N GLY A 124 -6.56 -12.10 4.54
CA GLY A 124 -5.77 -11.48 3.48
C GLY A 124 -4.96 -10.30 4.01
N VAL A 125 -3.64 -10.31 3.74
CA VAL A 125 -2.68 -9.27 4.13
C VAL A 125 -2.09 -8.67 2.86
N GLY A 126 -2.00 -7.33 2.82
CA GLY A 126 -1.38 -6.63 1.71
C GLY A 126 -1.63 -5.12 1.76
N VAL A 127 -1.74 -4.51 0.58
CA VAL A 127 -2.08 -3.08 0.45
C VAL A 127 -3.58 -2.91 0.27
N ILE A 128 -4.12 -1.81 0.81
CA ILE A 128 -5.53 -1.44 0.68
C ILE A 128 -5.66 0.06 0.41
N SER A 129 -6.48 0.42 -0.58
CA SER A 129 -6.91 1.80 -0.81
C SER A 129 -8.35 1.93 -0.37
N ILE A 130 -8.62 2.89 0.51
CA ILE A 130 -9.91 3.11 1.16
C ILE A 130 -10.34 4.54 0.82
N GLY A 131 -11.46 4.69 0.13
CA GLY A 131 -11.99 5.98 -0.29
C GLY A 131 -13.38 6.24 0.27
N GLN A 132 -13.72 7.51 0.46
CA GLN A 132 -15.12 7.93 0.70
C GLN A 132 -16.00 7.64 -0.52
N GLU A 133 -15.38 7.60 -1.71
CA GLU A 133 -16.05 7.28 -2.96
C GLU A 133 -15.36 6.11 -3.66
N GLN A 134 -16.15 5.33 -4.40
CA GLN A 134 -15.63 4.21 -5.19
C GLN A 134 -14.73 4.70 -6.33
N PRO A 135 -13.62 4.01 -6.65
CA PRO A 135 -12.82 4.34 -7.82
C PRO A 135 -13.60 4.06 -9.12
N GLU A 136 -13.16 4.61 -10.25
CA GLU A 136 -13.56 4.17 -11.61
C GLU A 136 -13.00 2.78 -11.90
N LYS A 137 -11.77 2.52 -11.45
CA LYS A 137 -11.03 1.27 -11.69
C LYS A 137 -10.07 0.98 -10.55
N ALA A 138 -9.92 -0.29 -10.20
CA ALA A 138 -8.88 -0.75 -9.30
C ALA A 138 -8.23 -2.05 -9.81
N CYS A 139 -6.90 -2.15 -9.69
CA CYS A 139 -6.12 -3.26 -10.20
C CYS A 139 -5.03 -3.71 -9.22
N ALA A 140 -5.01 -5.01 -8.94
CA ALA A 140 -4.07 -5.74 -8.13
C ALA A 140 -2.79 -6.13 -8.88
N TYR A 141 -1.65 -5.86 -8.25
CA TYR A 141 -0.33 -6.29 -8.69
C TYR A 141 0.42 -6.94 -7.53
N THR A 142 1.14 -8.02 -7.82
CA THR A 142 2.02 -8.68 -6.86
C THR A 142 3.38 -8.96 -7.47
N SER A 143 4.41 -8.98 -6.63
CA SER A 143 5.77 -9.33 -6.99
C SER A 143 6.28 -10.36 -5.97
N LYS A 144 6.80 -11.49 -6.45
CA LYS A 144 7.29 -12.55 -5.57
C LYS A 144 8.66 -12.18 -5.01
N GLU A 145 8.82 -12.24 -3.69
CA GLU A 145 10.14 -12.10 -3.08
C GLU A 145 10.94 -13.42 -3.22
N PRO A 146 12.23 -13.38 -3.58
CA PRO A 146 13.03 -14.58 -3.85
C PRO A 146 13.14 -15.55 -2.65
N TRP A 147 13.19 -15.01 -1.42
CA TRP A 147 13.55 -15.77 -0.22
C TRP A 147 12.34 -16.19 0.63
N LEU A 148 11.57 -15.23 1.11
CA LEU A 148 10.40 -15.50 1.97
C LEU A 148 9.17 -15.94 1.17
N ARG A 149 9.16 -15.76 -0.15
CA ARG A 149 8.05 -16.06 -1.08
C ARG A 149 6.68 -15.46 -0.72
N LEU A 150 6.59 -14.67 0.35
CA LEU A 150 5.45 -13.81 0.62
C LEU A 150 5.52 -12.68 -0.41
N PRO A 151 4.54 -12.55 -1.31
CA PRO A 151 4.61 -11.54 -2.31
C PRO A 151 4.39 -10.16 -1.68
N LYS A 152 5.04 -9.18 -2.29
CA LYS A 152 4.81 -7.77 -2.04
C LYS A 152 3.76 -7.30 -3.03
N SER A 153 2.95 -6.33 -2.66
CA SER A 153 1.78 -5.95 -3.44
C SER A 153 1.72 -4.46 -3.71
N ALA A 154 1.06 -4.13 -4.81
CA ALA A 154 0.72 -2.78 -5.19
C ALA A 154 -0.70 -2.75 -5.72
N LEU A 155 -1.38 -1.63 -5.50
CA LEU A 155 -2.73 -1.38 -5.95
C LEU A 155 -2.73 -0.11 -6.78
N TYR A 156 -3.09 -0.26 -8.05
CA TYR A 156 -3.43 0.88 -8.90
C TYR A 156 -4.93 1.14 -8.77
N SER A 157 -5.33 2.37 -8.49
CA SER A 157 -6.72 2.81 -8.59
C SER A 157 -6.82 4.12 -9.34
N ARG A 158 -8.00 4.38 -9.92
CA ARG A 158 -8.29 5.61 -10.63
C ARG A 158 -9.59 6.19 -10.12
N TYR A 159 -9.59 7.46 -9.76
CA TYR A 159 -10.75 8.15 -9.18
C TYR A 159 -11.14 9.34 -10.05
N TYR A 160 -12.43 9.65 -10.08
CA TYR A 160 -12.90 10.92 -10.64
C TYR A 160 -12.56 12.06 -9.68
N LEU A 161 -12.32 13.23 -10.25
CA LEU A 161 -12.13 14.48 -9.53
C LEU A 161 -13.23 15.49 -9.92
N SER A 162 -13.51 16.45 -9.05
CA SER A 162 -14.58 17.44 -9.22
C SER A 162 -14.33 18.39 -10.40
N ASN A 163 -13.06 18.57 -10.81
CA ASN A 163 -12.68 19.33 -12.00
C ASN A 163 -12.82 18.54 -13.32
N GLY A 164 -13.33 17.30 -13.27
CA GLY A 164 -13.52 16.43 -14.44
C GLY A 164 -12.30 15.60 -14.83
N GLU A 165 -11.17 15.78 -14.14
CA GLU A 165 -9.99 14.95 -14.35
C GLU A 165 -10.10 13.58 -13.66
N ARG A 166 -9.09 12.74 -13.89
CA ARG A 166 -8.93 11.46 -13.21
C ARG A 166 -7.63 11.47 -12.42
N LEU A 167 -7.70 11.13 -11.15
CA LEU A 167 -6.54 10.87 -10.31
C LEU A 167 -6.12 9.41 -10.47
N ALA A 168 -4.88 9.15 -10.89
CA ALA A 168 -4.28 7.83 -10.78
C ALA A 168 -3.56 7.71 -9.44
N VAL A 169 -3.82 6.63 -8.71
CA VAL A 169 -3.25 6.35 -7.40
C VAL A 169 -2.52 5.01 -7.45
N ILE A 170 -1.28 4.98 -7.00
CA ILE A 170 -0.53 3.74 -6.74
C ILE A 170 -0.23 3.67 -5.25
N ASN A 171 -0.81 2.68 -4.57
CA ASN A 171 -0.44 2.29 -3.21
C ASN A 171 0.52 1.10 -3.29
N VAL A 172 1.76 1.27 -2.83
CA VAL A 172 2.80 0.24 -2.91
C VAL A 172 3.26 -0.21 -1.53
N HIS A 173 3.50 -1.51 -1.40
CA HIS A 173 4.42 -2.05 -0.41
C HIS A 173 5.51 -2.76 -1.20
N ALA A 174 6.66 -2.11 -1.36
CA ALA A 174 7.70 -2.54 -2.28
C ALA A 174 8.49 -3.74 -1.76
N ILE A 175 9.21 -4.40 -2.65
CA ILE A 175 10.09 -5.53 -2.34
C ILE A 175 11.08 -5.15 -1.24
N ASN A 176 11.13 -5.95 -0.16
CA ASN A 176 12.02 -5.72 0.96
C ASN A 176 13.35 -6.49 0.79
N PHE A 177 13.31 -7.82 0.61
CA PHE A 177 14.52 -8.66 0.61
C PHE A 177 14.89 -9.24 -0.77
N THR A 178 16.00 -8.77 -1.33
CA THR A 178 16.57 -9.21 -2.62
C THR A 178 18.09 -9.32 -2.53
N VAL A 179 18.71 -10.19 -3.34
CA VAL A 179 20.18 -10.33 -3.42
C VAL A 179 20.82 -9.12 -4.11
N GLY A 180 20.08 -8.47 -5.01
CA GLY A 180 20.48 -7.25 -5.69
C GLY A 180 19.30 -6.30 -5.83
N MET A 181 19.40 -5.37 -6.78
CA MET A 181 18.40 -4.31 -7.00
C MET A 181 17.42 -4.60 -8.14
N GLN A 182 17.61 -5.69 -8.89
CA GLN A 182 16.90 -5.92 -10.14
C GLN A 182 15.38 -6.05 -9.94
N GLU A 183 14.94 -6.87 -9.00
CA GLU A 183 13.51 -7.09 -8.75
C GLU A 183 12.84 -5.82 -8.21
N TYR A 184 13.54 -5.10 -7.31
CA TYR A 184 13.09 -3.81 -6.77
C TYR A 184 12.86 -2.79 -7.90
N VAL A 185 13.87 -2.58 -8.73
CA VAL A 185 13.80 -1.63 -9.87
C VAL A 185 12.76 -2.07 -10.89
N SER A 186 12.68 -3.36 -11.19
CA SER A 186 11.69 -3.91 -12.11
C SER A 186 10.27 -3.71 -11.61
N GLN A 187 10.01 -3.88 -10.31
CA GLN A 187 8.71 -3.61 -9.71
C GLN A 187 8.32 -2.15 -9.87
N LEU A 188 9.20 -1.22 -9.47
CA LEU A 188 8.91 0.21 -9.55
C LEU A 188 8.75 0.69 -11.00
N THR A 189 9.59 0.20 -11.92
CA THR A 189 9.50 0.52 -13.35
C THR A 189 8.20 -0.01 -13.95
N PHE A 190 7.76 -1.22 -13.57
CA PHE A 190 6.48 -1.75 -14.02
C PHE A 190 5.30 -0.89 -13.55
N LEU A 191 5.30 -0.47 -12.28
CA LEU A 191 4.26 0.40 -11.72
C LEU A 191 4.27 1.79 -12.36
N GLU A 192 5.46 2.34 -12.63
CA GLU A 192 5.65 3.58 -13.36
C GLU A 192 5.04 3.51 -14.76
N MET A 193 5.26 2.42 -15.50
CA MET A 193 4.71 2.24 -16.85
C MET A 193 3.18 2.26 -16.89
N LEU A 194 2.49 1.92 -15.79
CA LEU A 194 1.03 2.03 -15.70
C LEU A 194 0.55 3.48 -15.86
N LEU A 195 1.41 4.45 -15.53
CA LEU A 195 1.12 5.88 -15.59
C LEU A 195 1.41 6.49 -16.97
N LYS A 196 2.05 5.75 -17.89
CA LYS A 196 2.51 6.29 -19.18
C LYS A 196 1.39 6.88 -20.04
N ASN A 197 0.20 6.28 -19.98
CA ASN A 197 -0.97 6.72 -20.74
C ASN A 197 -1.93 7.59 -19.90
N HIS A 198 -1.59 7.89 -18.65
CA HIS A 198 -2.40 8.71 -17.76
C HIS A 198 -1.93 10.16 -17.82
N THR A 199 -2.79 11.09 -18.22
CA THR A 199 -2.44 12.51 -18.39
C THR A 199 -2.82 13.38 -17.20
N GLY A 200 -3.73 12.91 -16.34
CA GLY A 200 -4.22 13.67 -15.19
C GLY A 200 -3.30 13.60 -13.97
N PRO A 201 -3.79 14.09 -12.82
CA PRO A 201 -3.09 14.04 -11.55
C PRO A 201 -2.68 12.62 -11.17
N VAL A 202 -1.54 12.49 -10.49
CA VAL A 202 -1.02 11.21 -10.00
C VAL A 202 -0.59 11.32 -8.54
N LEU A 203 -0.87 10.28 -7.77
CA LEU A 203 -0.33 10.02 -6.46
C LEU A 203 0.32 8.63 -6.44
N PHE A 204 1.59 8.52 -6.07
CA PHE A 204 2.31 7.27 -5.91
C PHE A 204 2.90 7.24 -4.50
N ALA A 205 2.37 6.38 -3.64
CA ALA A 205 2.68 6.41 -2.22
C ALA A 205 2.73 5.01 -1.58
N GLY A 206 3.40 4.93 -0.44
CA GLY A 206 3.39 3.77 0.44
C GLY A 206 4.76 3.49 1.04
N ASP A 207 4.96 2.23 1.43
CA ASP A 207 6.22 1.72 1.98
C ASP A 207 7.10 1.25 0.82
N PHE A 208 8.16 2.01 0.54
CA PHE A 208 9.09 1.70 -0.53
C PHE A 208 10.23 0.79 -0.08
N ASN A 209 10.29 0.37 1.19
CA ASN A 209 11.41 -0.39 1.75
C ASN A 209 12.78 0.18 1.30
N SER A 210 12.92 1.50 1.31
CA SER A 210 14.05 2.28 0.76
C SER A 210 15.22 2.40 1.74
N TRP A 211 15.54 1.31 2.44
CA TRP A 211 16.50 1.27 3.55
C TRP A 211 17.98 1.48 3.19
N SER A 212 18.32 1.62 1.89
CA SER A 212 19.68 1.90 1.40
C SER A 212 19.70 3.07 0.42
N GLU A 213 20.83 3.78 0.32
CA GLU A 213 21.02 4.87 -0.65
C GLU A 213 20.76 4.39 -2.08
N SER A 214 21.23 3.20 -2.43
CA SER A 214 20.99 2.58 -3.74
C SER A 214 19.49 2.38 -4.06
N ARG A 215 18.67 2.09 -3.05
CA ARG A 215 17.21 1.99 -3.20
C ARG A 215 16.57 3.35 -3.35
N VAL A 216 16.97 4.32 -2.54
CA VAL A 216 16.52 5.71 -2.63
C VAL A 216 16.83 6.30 -4.01
N ASP A 217 18.05 6.13 -4.50
CA ASP A 217 18.49 6.63 -5.82
C ASP A 217 17.71 5.97 -6.96
N ALA A 218 17.54 4.65 -6.90
CA ALA A 218 16.81 3.91 -7.92
C ALA A 218 15.32 4.29 -7.94
N MET A 219 14.68 4.38 -6.77
CA MET A 219 13.32 4.87 -6.60
C MET A 219 13.18 6.29 -7.16
N SER A 220 14.05 7.21 -6.74
CA SER A 220 14.04 8.61 -7.19
C SER A 220 14.17 8.70 -8.71
N LYS A 221 15.08 7.92 -9.31
CA LYS A 221 15.29 7.88 -10.76
C LYS A 221 14.04 7.40 -11.51
N VAL A 222 13.42 6.30 -11.06
CA VAL A 222 12.21 5.75 -11.70
C VAL A 222 11.05 6.76 -11.60
N LEU A 223 10.79 7.32 -10.43
CA LEU A 223 9.64 8.21 -10.23
C LEU A 223 9.83 9.59 -10.88
N LYS A 224 11.07 10.08 -10.97
CA LYS A 224 11.39 11.28 -11.77
C LYS A 224 11.14 11.06 -13.26
N ALA A 225 11.33 9.85 -13.80
CA ALA A 225 11.02 9.56 -15.20
C ALA A 225 9.51 9.73 -15.51
N ALA A 226 8.64 9.49 -14.52
CA ALA A 226 7.21 9.80 -14.59
C ALA A 226 6.85 11.26 -14.25
N SER A 227 7.84 12.15 -14.13
CA SER A 227 7.64 13.55 -13.73
C SER A 227 6.95 13.71 -12.37
N LEU A 228 7.13 12.73 -11.48
CA LEU A 228 6.65 12.82 -10.10
C LEU A 228 7.69 13.53 -9.23
N LYS A 229 7.21 14.43 -8.37
CA LYS A 229 8.02 15.06 -7.32
C LYS A 229 7.66 14.46 -5.96
N GLU A 230 8.65 14.36 -5.08
CA GLU A 230 8.46 13.87 -3.72
C GLU A 230 7.81 14.95 -2.84
N VAL A 231 6.94 14.52 -1.93
CA VAL A 231 6.39 15.35 -0.85
C VAL A 231 7.48 15.64 0.18
N THR A 232 7.56 16.88 0.64
CA THR A 232 8.37 17.26 1.81
C THR A 232 7.48 17.40 3.03
N PHE A 233 7.86 16.79 4.14
CA PHE A 233 7.07 16.75 5.37
C PHE A 233 7.58 17.77 6.40
N SER A 234 6.67 18.38 7.16
CA SER A 234 7.00 19.23 8.29
C SER A 234 5.88 19.20 9.35
N PRO A 235 6.11 18.61 10.55
CA PRO A 235 7.33 17.89 10.93
C PRO A 235 7.50 16.59 10.12
N ASP A 236 8.74 16.14 10.00
CA ASP A 236 9.11 14.87 9.36
C ASP A 236 9.59 13.88 10.42
N HIS A 237 8.66 13.08 10.95
CA HIS A 237 8.99 11.92 11.78
C HIS A 237 8.78 10.62 11.00
N ARG A 238 8.99 10.60 9.67
CA ARG A 238 8.92 9.33 8.93
C ARG A 238 9.77 8.26 9.60
N THR A 239 9.24 7.03 9.63
CA THR A 239 10.01 5.91 10.16
C THR A 239 11.25 5.72 9.31
N GLN A 240 12.39 5.74 9.99
CA GLN A 240 13.70 5.56 9.39
C GLN A 240 14.20 4.16 9.67
N PHE A 241 14.89 3.59 8.70
CA PHE A 241 15.71 2.41 8.94
C PHE A 241 16.92 2.76 9.80
N ILE A 242 17.69 1.76 10.25
CA ILE A 242 18.92 1.97 11.05
C ILE A 242 19.98 2.83 10.32
N THR A 243 19.84 3.00 8.99
CA THR A 243 20.68 3.86 8.16
C THR A 243 20.27 5.34 8.20
N GLY A 244 19.18 5.69 8.89
CA GLY A 244 18.61 7.05 8.91
C GLY A 244 17.77 7.40 7.68
N LEU A 245 17.56 6.45 6.77
CA LEU A 245 16.78 6.66 5.55
C LEU A 245 15.28 6.35 5.79
N PRO A 246 14.36 7.23 5.35
CA PRO A 246 12.92 6.98 5.47
C PRO A 246 12.51 5.80 4.60
N LEU A 247 11.52 5.03 5.05
CA LEU A 247 10.97 3.87 4.33
C LEU A 247 9.72 4.23 3.52
N ASP A 248 8.90 5.13 4.06
CA ASP A 248 7.64 5.54 3.48
C ASP A 248 7.79 6.85 2.69
N HIS A 249 7.21 6.88 1.49
CA HIS A 249 7.32 8.04 0.61
C HIS A 249 5.99 8.33 -0.08
N VAL A 250 5.85 9.59 -0.51
CA VAL A 250 4.73 10.07 -1.32
C VAL A 250 5.29 10.89 -2.47
N PHE A 251 4.91 10.52 -3.67
CA PHE A 251 5.26 11.21 -4.90
C PHE A 251 3.99 11.63 -5.63
N TYR A 252 4.02 12.80 -6.27
CA TYR A 252 2.83 13.35 -6.91
C TYR A 252 3.16 14.23 -8.12
N ARG A 253 2.17 14.42 -8.99
CA ARG A 253 2.15 15.45 -10.05
C ARG A 253 0.71 15.86 -10.36
N GLY A 254 0.52 17.02 -10.98
CA GLY A 254 -0.81 17.53 -11.34
C GLY A 254 -1.68 17.91 -10.13
N LEU A 255 -1.09 18.03 -8.94
CA LEU A 255 -1.75 18.51 -7.72
C LEU A 255 -0.90 19.63 -7.10
N THR A 256 -1.53 20.48 -6.30
CA THR A 256 -0.85 21.50 -5.49
C THR A 256 -0.81 21.02 -4.05
N LEU A 257 0.38 20.76 -3.51
CA LEU A 257 0.53 20.34 -2.12
C LEU A 257 0.29 21.54 -1.19
N LYS A 258 -0.66 21.40 -0.26
CA LYS A 258 -1.01 22.43 0.73
C LYS A 258 -0.19 22.30 1.99
N TYR A 259 -0.17 21.09 2.54
CA TYR A 259 0.69 20.73 3.65
C TYR A 259 0.94 19.22 3.64
N ALA A 260 2.04 18.82 4.28
CA ALA A 260 2.29 17.43 4.61
C ALA A 260 3.03 17.33 5.95
N LYS A 261 2.64 16.35 6.77
CA LYS A 261 3.28 16.04 8.05
C LYS A 261 3.38 14.54 8.24
N ALA A 262 4.43 14.11 8.93
CA ALA A 262 4.57 12.76 9.43
C ALA A 262 4.62 12.84 10.96
N PRO A 263 3.47 12.79 11.67
CA PRO A 263 3.47 12.81 13.12
C PRO A 263 4.00 11.48 13.69
N GLN A 264 4.42 11.50 14.95
CA GLN A 264 4.76 10.27 15.66
C GLN A 264 3.50 9.50 16.05
N SER A 265 3.53 8.19 15.96
CA SER A 265 2.49 7.27 16.43
C SER A 265 3.13 6.01 16.99
N ASP A 266 2.53 5.44 18.04
CA ASP A 266 2.91 4.13 18.60
C ASP A 266 1.94 3.01 18.18
N ALA A 267 0.93 3.36 17.38
CA ALA A 267 -0.12 2.47 16.91
C ALA A 267 0.32 1.58 15.72
N SER A 268 1.55 1.77 15.24
CA SER A 268 2.25 0.94 14.25
C SER A 268 3.76 1.02 14.53
N ASP A 269 4.56 0.18 13.88
CA ASP A 269 6.02 0.38 13.79
C ASP A 269 6.40 1.44 12.74
N HIS A 270 5.45 1.91 11.94
CA HIS A 270 5.59 3.04 11.03
C HIS A 270 4.81 4.27 11.50
N ASN A 271 5.38 5.45 11.30
CA ASN A 271 4.67 6.72 11.49
C ASN A 271 3.78 7.04 10.28
N PRO A 272 2.55 7.54 10.47
CA PRO A 272 1.64 7.85 9.38
C PRO A 272 2.09 9.09 8.60
N LEU A 273 1.75 9.16 7.33
CA LEU A 273 1.95 10.33 6.48
C LEU A 273 0.60 10.97 6.18
N LEU A 274 0.48 12.26 6.51
CA LEU A 274 -0.73 13.05 6.32
C LEU A 274 -0.46 14.17 5.35
N MET A 275 -1.33 14.35 4.37
CA MET A 275 -1.19 15.38 3.34
C MET A 275 -2.54 15.92 2.89
N SER A 276 -2.49 17.15 2.40
CA SER A 276 -3.60 17.83 1.75
C SER A 276 -3.13 18.39 0.42
N PHE A 277 -3.95 18.18 -0.60
CA PHE A 277 -3.73 18.68 -1.94
C PHE A 277 -4.93 19.50 -2.41
N ASP A 278 -4.66 20.55 -3.17
CA ASP A 278 -5.67 21.15 -4.05
C ASP A 278 -5.50 20.57 -5.47
N LEU A 279 -6.61 20.36 -6.16
CA LEU A 279 -6.62 20.24 -7.62
C LEU A 279 -6.11 21.58 -8.17
N GLY A 280 -4.92 21.60 -8.77
CA GLY A 280 -4.37 22.84 -9.30
C GLY A 280 -5.34 23.52 -10.27
N ASN A 281 -5.34 24.85 -10.29
CA ASN A 281 -6.09 25.64 -11.28
C ASN A 281 -5.69 25.31 -12.71
#